data_AF-A0A6G8D7T9-F1
#
_entry.id   AF-A0A6G8D7T9-F1
#
_cell.length_a   1.000
_cell.length_b   1.000
_cell.length_c   1.000
_cell.angle_alpha   90.00
_cell.angle_beta   90.00
_cell.angle_gamma   90.00
#
_symmetry.space_group_name_H-M   'P 1'
#
loop_
_entity.id
_entity.type
_entity.pdbx_description
1 polymer ?
#
loop_
_entity_poly.entity_id
_entity_poly.type
_entity_poly.pdbx_seq_one_letter_code
_entity_poly.pdbx_strand_id
1 'polypeptide(L)' 'MNNQTLIDDHCTCGEAITIELKSPYATRKDGKRPFYRDSDYPERSNQLRCRKCLEWIADTVPAAAYETTTKEQA' A
#
# COMPACT_ATOMS: atom_id res chain seq x y z
N MET A 1 -13.64 18.15 2.05
CA MET A 1 -14.00 16.72 2.06
C MET A 1 -12.84 15.97 1.43
N ASN A 2 -12.05 15.24 2.23
CA ASN A 2 -10.93 14.45 1.70
C ASN A 2 -11.53 13.19 1.09
N ASN A 3 -11.64 13.14 -0.24
CA ASN A 3 -12.05 11.93 -0.94
C ASN A 3 -10.86 10.96 -0.92
N GLN A 4 -10.81 10.11 0.11
CA GLN A 4 -9.89 8.98 0.17
C GLN A 4 -10.26 8.00 -0.94
N THR A 5 -9.28 7.63 -1.76
CA THR A 5 -9.46 6.62 -2.81
C THR A 5 -8.90 5.30 -2.30
N LEU A 6 -9.72 4.25 -2.33
CA LEU A 6 -9.32 2.88 -2.00
C LEU A 6 -9.10 2.10 -3.29
N ILE A 7 -7.99 1.37 -3.36
CA ILE A 7 -7.66 0.46 -4.45
C ILE A 7 -7.51 -0.94 -3.85
N ASP A 8 -8.27 -1.91 -4.36
CA ASP A 8 -8.07 -3.31 -4.01
C ASP A 8 -7.12 -3.93 -5.05
N ASP A 9 -6.05 -4.58 -4.58
CA ASP A 9 -5.00 -5.17 -5.40
C ASP A 9 -4.50 -6.47 -4.73
N HIS A 10 -3.56 -7.16 -5.37
CA HIS A 10 -3.03 -8.43 -4.90
C HIS A 10 -1.51 -8.42 -4.86
N CYS A 11 -0.96 -9.05 -3.84
CA CYS A 11 0.44 -9.45 -3.84
C CYS A 11 0.67 -10.50 -4.95
N THR A 12 1.88 -10.59 -5.48
CA THR A 12 2.28 -11.63 -6.44
C THR A 12 2.03 -13.06 -5.94
N CYS A 13 1.96 -13.29 -4.62
CA CYS A 13 1.58 -14.58 -4.03
C CYS A 13 0.06 -14.85 -3.97
N GLY A 14 -0.74 -13.95 -4.53
CA GLY A 14 -2.20 -13.98 -4.60
C GLY A 14 -2.92 -13.41 -3.37
N GLU A 15 -2.20 -12.94 -2.35
CA GLU A 15 -2.83 -12.38 -1.14
C GLU A 15 -3.46 -11.00 -1.44
N ALA A 16 -4.74 -10.85 -1.12
CA ALA A 16 -5.47 -9.61 -1.32
C ALA A 16 -5.03 -8.51 -0.33
N ILE A 17 -4.96 -7.27 -0.81
CA ILE A 17 -4.61 -6.11 0.00
C ILE A 17 -5.32 -4.84 -0.51
N THR A 18 -5.71 -3.95 0.39
CA THR A 18 -6.30 -2.65 0.03
C THR A 18 -5.27 -1.54 0.25
N ILE A 19 -5.15 -0.64 -0.72
CA ILE A 19 -4.30 0.55 -0.67
C ILE A 19 -5.18 1.78 -0.55
N GLU A 20 -5.04 2.52 0.55
CA GLU A 20 -5.66 3.83 0.71
C GLU A 20 -4.71 4.92 0.20
N LEU A 21 -5.19 5.74 -0.74
CA LEU A 21 -4.45 6.88 -1.26
C LEU A 21 -4.75 8.14 -0.46
N LYS A 22 -3.72 8.96 -0.24
CA LYS A 22 -3.77 10.22 0.52
C LYS A 22 -4.32 10.03 1.94
N SER A 23 -4.00 8.90 2.57
CA SER A 23 -4.45 8.62 3.93
C SER A 23 -3.75 9.57 4.92
N PRO A 24 -4.49 10.22 5.83
CA PRO A 24 -3.88 11.00 6.91
C PRO A 24 -3.11 10.11 7.91
N TYR A 25 -3.30 8.79 7.85
CA TYR A 25 -2.65 7.80 8.69
C TYR A 25 -1.55 7.02 7.97
N ALA A 26 -1.21 7.39 6.73
CA ALA A 26 -0.11 6.78 5.99
C ALA A 26 1.22 7.10 6.69
N THR A 27 2.03 6.06 6.94
CA THR A 27 3.42 6.24 7.39
C THR A 27 4.37 6.55 6.23
N ARG A 28 3.94 6.29 4.98
CA ARG A 28 4.72 6.55 3.77
C ARG A 28 4.57 8.00 3.31
N LYS A 29 5.68 8.59 2.83
CA LYS A 29 5.71 9.96 2.30
C LYS A 29 4.85 10.16 1.05
N ASP A 30 4.60 9.12 0.27
CA ASP A 30 3.74 9.17 -0.91
C ASP A 30 2.25 9.07 -0.57
N GLY A 31 1.88 9.06 0.72
CA GLY A 31 0.50 9.07 1.18
C GLY A 31 -0.26 7.76 0.90
N LYS A 32 0.42 6.70 0.45
CA LYS A 32 -0.16 5.38 0.25
C LYS A 32 -0.13 4.59 1.55
N ARG A 33 -1.26 3.98 1.92
CA ARG A 33 -1.37 3.13 3.10
C ARG A 33 -1.93 1.75 2.73
N PRO A 34 -1.07 0.72 2.65
CA PRO A 34 -1.53 -0.65 2.49
C PRO A 34 -2.10 -1.21 3.79
N PHE A 35 -3.22 -1.92 3.71
CA PHE A 35 -3.84 -2.63 4.84
C PHE A 35 -4.66 -3.84 4.39
N TYR A 36 -4.88 -4.79 5.31
CA TYR A 36 -5.78 -5.91 5.09
C TYR A 36 -7.16 -5.55 5.62
N ARG A 37 -8.19 -5.60 4.76
CA ARG A 37 -9.56 -5.19 5.09
C ARG A 37 -10.21 -6.11 6.13
N ASP A 38 -9.79 -7.37 6.16
CA ASP A 38 -10.23 -8.41 7.09
C ASP A 38 -9.40 -8.45 8.40
N SER A 39 -8.47 -7.50 8.59
CA SER A 39 -7.77 -7.34 9.87
C SER A 39 -8.72 -6.82 10.95
N ASP A 40 -8.43 -7.13 12.22
CA ASP A 40 -9.19 -6.62 13.38
C ASP A 40 -9.15 -5.08 13.48
N TYR A 41 -8.10 -4.45 12.96
CA TYR A 41 -7.89 -3.00 13.02
C TYR A 41 -7.37 -2.44 11.68
N PRO A 42 -8.19 -2.45 10.62
CA PRO A 42 -7.76 -2.09 9.27
C PRO A 42 -7.34 -0.62 9.18
N GLU A 43 -8.04 0.28 9.89
CA GLU A 43 -7.76 1.73 9.91
C GLU A 43 -6.49 2.12 10.66
N ARG A 44 -5.97 1.24 11.53
CA ARG A 44 -4.76 1.51 12.33
C ARG A 44 -3.52 0.81 11.80
N SER A 45 -3.66 0.03 10.72
CA SER A 45 -2.58 -0.80 10.20
C SER A 45 -1.90 -0.16 9.00
N ASN A 46 -0.56 -0.19 8.99
CA ASN A 46 0.28 0.18 7.86
C ASN A 46 1.12 -1.05 7.52
N GLN A 47 0.67 -1.81 6.53
CA GLN A 47 1.32 -3.06 6.16
C GLN A 47 2.49 -2.77 5.24
N LEU A 48 3.69 -3.19 5.69
CA LEU A 48 4.92 -3.04 4.90
C LEU A 48 5.28 -4.35 4.18
N ARG A 49 4.87 -5.48 4.74
CA ARG A 49 5.13 -6.82 4.20
C ARG A 49 3.84 -7.61 4.02
N CYS A 50 3.85 -8.50 3.03
CA CYS A 50 2.76 -9.43 2.82
C CYS A 50 2.59 -10.34 4.04
N ARG A 51 1.37 -10.55 4.55
CA ARG A 51 1.11 -11.42 5.70
C ARG A 51 1.31 -12.91 5.38
N LYS A 52 1.27 -13.25 4.08
CA LYS A 52 1.39 -14.62 3.57
C LYS A 52 2.82 -14.98 3.17
N CYS A 53 3.43 -14.22 2.24
CA CYS A 53 4.77 -14.51 1.73
C CYS A 53 5.89 -13.69 2.39
N LEU A 54 5.56 -12.71 3.24
CA LEU A 54 6.52 -11.85 3.96
C LEU A 54 7.40 -10.93 3.09
N GLU A 55 7.19 -10.94 1.77
CA GLU A 55 7.83 -10.01 0.84
C GLU A 55 7.33 -8.58 1.00
N TRP A 56 8.11 -7.61 0.52
CA TRP A 56 7.73 -6.19 0.58
C TRP A 56 6.51 -5.91 -0.28
N ILE A 57 5.52 -5.24 0.31
CA ILE A 57 4.30 -4.85 -0.40
C ILE A 57 4.60 -3.87 -1.53
N ALA A 58 5.56 -2.96 -1.33
CA ALA A 58 5.95 -2.00 -2.36
C ALA A 58 6.53 -2.65 -3.63
N ASP A 59 7.07 -3.87 -3.51
CA ASP A 59 7.69 -4.59 -4.64
C ASP A 59 6.74 -5.62 -5.26
N THR A 60 5.76 -6.09 -4.49
CA THR A 60 4.88 -7.20 -4.89
C THR A 60 3.44 -6.78 -5.18
N VAL A 61 3.06 -5.55 -4.86
CA VAL A 61 1.70 -5.01 -5.09
C VAL A 61 1.83 -3.75 -5.93
N PRO A 62 1.48 -3.78 -7.24
CA PRO A 62 1.66 -2.65 -8.14
C PRO A 62 1.05 -1.34 -7.65
N ALA A 63 -0.17 -1.37 -7.10
CA ALA A 63 -0.84 -0.19 -6.55
C ALA A 63 -0.10 0.41 -5.34
N ALA A 64 0.74 -0.38 -4.66
CA ALA A 64 1.54 0.05 -3.53
C ALA A 64 2.97 0.44 -3.91
N ALA A 65 3.36 0.39 -5.18
CA ALA A 65 4.71 0.75 -5.58
C ALA A 65 5.05 2.21 -5.19
N TYR A 66 6.30 2.46 -4.80
CA TYR A 66 6.79 3.82 -4.63
C TYR A 66 6.85 4.51 -5.99
N GLU A 67 6.59 5.82 -6.00
CA GLU A 67 6.90 6.61 -7.18
C GLU A 67 8.41 6.60 -7.36
N THR A 68 8.88 5.97 -8.43
CA THR A 68 10.28 6.10 -8.85
C THR A 68 10.43 7.52 -9.36
N THR A 69 11.12 8.39 -8.61
CA THR A 69 11.63 9.62 -9.20
C THR A 69 12.62 9.21 -10.29
N THR A 70 12.17 9.16 -11.53
CA THR A 70 13.05 9.23 -12.69
C THR A 70 13.70 10.61 -12.62
N LYS A 71 14.82 10.69 -11.90
CA LYS A 71 15.85 11.67 -12.22
C LYS A 71 16.46 11.17 -13.51
N GLU A 72 15.83 11.53 -14.62
CA GLU A 72 16.46 11.42 -15.93
C GLU A 72 17.76 12.21 -15.84
N GLN A 73 18.85 11.49 -16.10
CA GLN A 73 20.21 11.99 -15.96
C GLN A 73 20.39 13.19 -16.90
N ALA A 74 20.78 14.33 -16.34
CA ALA A 74 21.34 15.47 -17.06
C ALA A 74 22.80 15.63 -16.65
#